data_AF-A0A1V2H1J0-F1
#
_entry.id   AF-A0A1V2H1J0-F1
#
_cell.length_a   1.000
_cell.length_b   1.000
_cell.length_c   1.000
_cell.angle_alpha   90.00
_cell.angle_beta   90.00
_cell.angle_gamma   90.00
#
_symmetry.space_group_name_H-M   'P 1'
#
loop_
_entity.id
_entity.type
_entity.pdbx_description
1 polymer ?
#
loop_
_entity_poly.entity_id
_entity_poly.type
_entity_poly.pdbx_seq_one_letter_code
_entity_poly.pdbx_strand_id
1 'polypeptide(L)'
;MTGWRDRLLPPARDPEAPPRARPEGMLYGVDERLPWGLLLGMGLQHALLALVFALYAAIAAQGMGFDARQTVAYVSATVLVMGLATIIQALPWRFGAGMLLVTIPGAGRIPVQVALVLHEGLAATMGATIAGGLLALVMARLIPRLRSLFPPEVIGVVLVMMGVTLVTGGMTRATGLTLAGGALQGTAVLAALATVGCLVGIAVWGGPGLRRVALLAGALAGTLVVALTGGLPAADTLLAMPLVELPVLGLALPLPEFRLVPILVVAITQFITIMDQFGSALTMDRMTDARWRRADMGLAARAVAGLGLAHLLFGLTGTLPGGPASANIGLVHATGIAARRVGLVAGLVLVAAAFLPPVAGLLVLTPAPVVGGILLYTAAYMISSGIELIMARMMNPRRSFTVGLAIVLGSAVMLLPELGRQAPEWLQLSLRSGLTVGAAAAVALNALFRIGIRRQLRQPLDPAREATEAAELLEAGGRLWGVRQETVLRAGHAVGEALEALRAAGLQERVTLAASFDEFFFECRLLYRGTALPLGQGGAPDAEALLQGDDPAALEAGMRRLSGLIIRRLADRSAARQRGAEAELLLVFNH
;
A
#
# COMPACT_ATOMS: atom_id res chain seq x y z
N MET A 1 -10.80 -25.00 -6.85
CA MET A 1 -10.21 -25.27 -8.19
C MET A 1 -9.96 -23.93 -8.87
N THR A 2 -8.71 -23.51 -9.09
CA THR A 2 -8.42 -22.22 -9.74
C THR A 2 -8.39 -22.40 -11.26
N GLY A 3 -9.32 -21.75 -11.96
CA GLY A 3 -9.45 -21.84 -13.41
C GLY A 3 -8.32 -21.11 -14.15
N TRP A 4 -8.17 -21.34 -15.46
CA TRP A 4 -7.18 -20.64 -16.31
C TRP A 4 -7.28 -19.10 -16.20
N ARG A 5 -8.48 -18.58 -15.92
CA ARG A 5 -8.74 -17.16 -15.66
C ARG A 5 -8.01 -16.63 -14.42
N ASP A 6 -7.84 -17.43 -13.38
CA ASP A 6 -7.12 -17.03 -12.16
C ASP A 6 -5.60 -17.04 -12.34
N ARG A 7 -5.09 -17.68 -13.40
CA ARG A 7 -3.69 -17.57 -13.80
C ARG A 7 -3.40 -16.30 -14.60
N LEU A 8 -4.40 -15.75 -15.29
CA LEU A 8 -4.27 -14.59 -16.19
C LEU A 8 -4.78 -13.29 -15.59
N LEU A 9 -5.64 -13.30 -14.58
CA LEU A 9 -6.24 -12.08 -14.03
C LEU A 9 -5.69 -11.79 -12.62
N PRO A 10 -5.71 -10.51 -12.18
CA PRO A 10 -5.41 -10.17 -10.79
C PRO A 10 -6.29 -10.98 -9.83
N PRO A 11 -5.82 -11.25 -8.60
CA PRO A 11 -6.57 -12.05 -7.63
C PRO A 11 -7.92 -11.38 -7.33
N ALA A 12 -8.99 -12.18 -7.34
CA ALA A 12 -10.31 -11.69 -6.91
C ALA A 12 -10.31 -11.37 -5.41
N ARG A 13 -11.27 -10.56 -4.97
CA ARG A 13 -11.55 -10.43 -3.53
C ARG A 13 -12.10 -11.77 -3.04
N ASP A 14 -11.48 -12.30 -2.01
CA ASP A 14 -11.93 -13.54 -1.37
C ASP A 14 -13.26 -13.26 -0.65
N PRO A 15 -14.37 -13.91 -1.04
CA PRO A 15 -15.66 -13.70 -0.40
C PRO A 15 -15.73 -14.31 1.00
N GLU A 16 -14.86 -15.27 1.34
CA GLU A 16 -14.81 -15.92 2.66
C GLU A 16 -13.84 -15.22 3.62
N ALA A 17 -13.10 -14.20 3.16
CA ALA A 17 -12.18 -13.46 4.01
C ALA A 17 -12.94 -12.78 5.16
N PRO A 18 -12.46 -12.90 6.42
CA PRO A 18 -13.12 -12.31 7.56
C PRO A 18 -13.22 -10.79 7.38
N PRO A 19 -14.33 -10.16 7.82
CA PRO A 19 -14.50 -8.73 7.72
C PRO A 19 -13.38 -8.00 8.47
N ARG A 20 -12.92 -6.88 7.91
CA ARG A 20 -11.91 -6.03 8.56
C ARG A 20 -12.43 -5.53 9.90
N ALA A 21 -11.57 -5.59 10.92
CA ALA A 21 -11.92 -5.02 12.21
C ALA A 21 -11.70 -3.51 12.15
N ARG A 22 -12.72 -2.72 12.49
CA ARG A 22 -12.62 -1.26 12.50
C ARG A 22 -11.67 -0.81 13.62
N PRO A 23 -10.64 0.01 13.34
CA PRO A 23 -9.78 0.61 14.36
C PRO A 23 -10.54 1.57 15.27
N GLU A 24 -10.13 1.70 16.54
CA GLU A 24 -10.78 2.58 17.54
C GLU A 24 -10.80 4.07 17.12
N GLY A 25 -9.81 4.50 16.33
CA GLY A 25 -9.73 5.86 15.78
C GLY A 25 -10.63 6.12 14.56
N MET A 26 -11.31 5.10 14.00
CA MET A 26 -12.20 5.26 12.85
C MET A 26 -13.67 5.31 13.26
N LEU A 27 -14.37 6.33 12.76
CA LEU A 27 -15.83 6.45 12.86
C LEU A 27 -16.53 5.43 11.96
N TYR A 28 -16.06 5.29 10.71
CA TYR A 28 -16.63 4.38 9.73
C TYR A 28 -15.58 3.56 8.99
N GLY A 29 -15.74 2.22 9.02
CA GLY A 29 -14.88 1.25 8.34
C GLY A 29 -15.14 1.15 6.83
N VAL A 30 -14.30 0.38 6.12
CA VAL A 30 -14.29 0.29 4.64
C VAL A 30 -15.62 -0.16 4.03
N ASP A 31 -16.24 -1.19 4.61
CA ASP A 31 -17.49 -1.79 4.08
C ASP A 31 -18.75 -1.28 4.80
N GLU A 32 -18.61 -0.38 5.79
CA GLU A 32 -19.74 0.16 6.54
C GLU A 32 -20.61 1.12 5.71
N ARG A 33 -21.89 1.23 6.08
CA ARG A 33 -22.85 2.13 5.42
C ARG A 33 -22.97 3.42 6.22
N LEU A 34 -22.87 4.55 5.52
CA LEU A 34 -23.03 5.88 6.09
C LEU A 34 -24.47 6.38 5.90
N PRO A 35 -24.98 7.22 6.81
CA PRO A 35 -26.15 8.05 6.53
C PRO A 35 -25.94 8.87 5.26
N TRP A 36 -26.99 9.04 4.45
CA TRP A 36 -26.86 9.62 3.11
C TRP A 36 -26.21 11.02 3.11
N GLY A 37 -26.58 11.88 4.07
CA GLY A 37 -26.06 13.25 4.15
C GLY A 37 -24.57 13.28 4.46
N LEU A 38 -24.11 12.39 5.36
CA LEU A 38 -22.69 12.24 5.65
C LEU A 38 -21.94 11.64 4.45
N LEU A 39 -22.53 10.66 3.77
CA LEU A 39 -21.96 10.04 2.59
C LEU A 39 -21.74 11.06 1.47
N LEU A 40 -22.74 11.89 1.18
CA LEU A 40 -22.64 12.94 0.17
C LEU A 40 -21.66 14.05 0.59
N GLY A 41 -21.73 14.52 1.84
CA GLY A 41 -20.82 15.54 2.35
C GLY A 41 -19.36 15.10 2.28
N MET A 42 -19.06 13.88 2.73
CA MET A 42 -17.71 13.32 2.64
C MET A 42 -17.27 13.09 1.20
N GLY A 43 -18.15 12.57 0.34
CA GLY A 43 -17.84 12.37 -1.08
C GLY A 43 -17.50 13.68 -1.78
N LEU A 44 -18.28 14.73 -1.52
CA LEU A 44 -18.02 16.08 -2.01
C LEU A 44 -16.68 16.62 -1.49
N GLN A 45 -16.38 16.46 -0.20
CA GLN A 45 -15.12 16.92 0.39
C GLN A 45 -13.89 16.23 -0.21
N HIS A 46 -13.96 14.91 -0.44
CA HIS A 46 -12.89 14.18 -1.14
C HIS A 46 -12.75 14.62 -2.59
N ALA A 47 -13.87 14.88 -3.29
CA ALA A 47 -13.85 15.37 -4.67
C ALA A 47 -13.25 16.79 -4.74
N LEU A 48 -13.69 17.72 -3.89
CA LEU A 48 -13.16 19.09 -3.83
C LEU A 48 -11.65 19.10 -3.55
N LEU A 49 -11.17 18.26 -2.62
CA LEU A 49 -9.74 18.12 -2.38
C LEU A 49 -8.99 17.61 -3.63
N ALA A 50 -9.53 16.62 -4.33
CA ALA A 50 -8.91 16.08 -5.53
C ALA A 50 -8.92 17.08 -6.70
N LEU A 51 -9.99 17.85 -6.82
CA LEU A 51 -10.17 18.87 -7.85
C LEU A 51 -9.11 19.98 -7.77
N VAL A 52 -8.59 20.31 -6.59
CA VAL A 52 -7.46 21.25 -6.44
C VAL A 52 -6.23 20.79 -7.23
N PHE A 53 -6.00 19.48 -7.33
CA PHE A 53 -4.88 18.92 -8.10
C PHE A 53 -5.12 18.91 -9.62
N ALA A 54 -6.31 19.30 -10.09
CA ALA A 54 -6.57 19.53 -11.52
C ALA A 54 -5.71 20.67 -12.08
N LEU A 55 -5.18 21.56 -11.24
CA LEU A 55 -4.16 22.54 -11.61
C LEU A 55 -2.97 21.90 -12.34
N TYR A 56 -2.58 20.67 -12.00
CA TYR A 56 -1.48 19.97 -12.69
C TYR A 56 -1.80 19.68 -14.14
N ALA A 57 -3.07 19.40 -14.45
CA ALA A 57 -3.51 19.25 -15.83
C ALA A 57 -3.44 20.60 -16.57
N ALA A 58 -3.82 21.70 -15.92
CA ALA A 58 -3.73 23.04 -16.50
C ALA A 58 -2.28 23.43 -16.80
N ILE A 59 -1.35 23.21 -15.85
CA ILE A 59 0.08 23.46 -16.04
C ILE A 59 0.64 22.62 -17.20
N ALA A 60 0.24 21.34 -17.28
CA ALA A 60 0.67 20.47 -18.37
C ALA A 60 0.13 20.97 -19.73
N ALA A 61 -1.16 21.33 -19.82
CA ALA A 61 -1.75 21.86 -21.05
C ALA A 61 -1.04 23.14 -21.52
N GLN A 62 -0.79 24.09 -20.61
CA GLN A 62 -0.04 25.31 -20.93
C GLN A 62 1.39 24.99 -21.40
N GLY A 63 2.05 24.03 -20.76
CA GLY A 63 3.38 23.56 -21.18
C GLY A 63 3.40 22.93 -22.57
N MET A 64 2.27 22.35 -23.02
CA MET A 64 2.11 21.84 -24.39
C MET A 64 1.79 22.92 -25.42
N GLY A 65 1.60 24.18 -24.99
CA GLY A 65 1.20 25.29 -25.85
C GLY A 65 -0.29 25.33 -26.20
N PHE A 66 -1.14 24.68 -25.40
CA PHE A 66 -2.59 24.74 -25.61
C PHE A 66 -3.14 26.13 -25.35
N ASP A 67 -4.09 26.57 -26.18
CA ASP A 67 -4.83 27.80 -25.95
C ASP A 67 -5.74 27.70 -24.71
N ALA A 68 -6.40 28.80 -24.33
CA ALA A 68 -7.26 28.84 -23.15
C ALA A 68 -8.43 27.83 -23.24
N ARG A 69 -9.01 27.64 -24.43
CA ARG A 69 -10.14 26.74 -24.63
C ARG A 69 -9.70 25.28 -24.57
N GLN A 70 -8.58 24.95 -25.22
CA GLN A 70 -7.94 23.64 -25.18
C GLN A 70 -7.49 23.29 -23.77
N THR A 71 -6.99 24.27 -23.00
CA THR A 71 -6.60 24.07 -21.60
C THR A 71 -7.81 23.71 -20.74
N VAL A 72 -8.92 24.42 -20.87
CA VAL A 72 -10.16 24.11 -20.15
C VAL A 72 -10.66 22.70 -20.52
N ALA A 73 -10.69 22.36 -21.81
CA ALA A 73 -11.08 21.03 -22.27
C ALA A 73 -10.15 19.93 -21.72
N TYR A 74 -8.84 20.15 -21.73
CA TYR A 74 -7.86 19.22 -21.17
C TYR A 74 -8.04 18.99 -19.67
N VAL A 75 -8.28 20.06 -18.91
CA VAL A 75 -8.55 19.98 -17.47
C VAL A 75 -9.84 19.20 -17.22
N SER A 76 -10.93 19.55 -17.89
CA SER A 76 -12.22 18.86 -17.76
C SER A 76 -12.12 17.38 -18.12
N ALA A 77 -11.46 17.03 -19.22
CA ALA A 77 -11.23 15.63 -19.61
C ALA A 77 -10.38 14.88 -18.57
N THR A 78 -9.37 15.54 -17.99
CA THR A 78 -8.55 14.94 -16.92
C THR A 78 -9.39 14.67 -15.66
N VAL A 79 -10.23 15.63 -15.25
CA VAL A 79 -11.15 15.48 -14.11
C VAL A 79 -12.15 14.36 -14.34
N LEU A 80 -12.67 14.20 -15.56
CA LEU A 80 -13.56 13.10 -15.93
C LEU A 80 -12.89 11.74 -15.66
N VAL A 81 -11.67 11.55 -16.18
CA VAL A 81 -10.94 10.29 -16.04
C VAL A 81 -10.53 10.05 -14.59
N MET A 82 -10.15 11.08 -13.84
CA MET A 82 -9.91 10.97 -12.39
C MET A 82 -11.14 10.47 -11.63
N GLY A 83 -12.34 10.96 -11.99
CA GLY A 83 -13.60 10.51 -11.41
C GLY A 83 -13.87 9.03 -11.69
N LEU A 84 -13.71 8.61 -12.95
CA LEU A 84 -13.86 7.20 -13.36
C LEU A 84 -12.82 6.30 -12.67
N ALA A 85 -11.56 6.71 -12.62
CA ALA A 85 -10.48 6.00 -11.94
C ALA A 85 -10.77 5.82 -10.44
N THR A 86 -11.29 6.86 -9.80
CA THR A 86 -11.70 6.82 -8.39
C THR A 86 -12.85 5.82 -8.15
N ILE A 87 -13.84 5.78 -9.05
CA ILE A 87 -14.92 4.78 -9.01
C ILE A 87 -14.34 3.37 -9.15
N ILE A 88 -13.47 3.15 -10.14
CA ILE A 88 -12.81 1.86 -10.39
C ILE A 88 -12.12 1.34 -9.12
N GLN A 89 -11.39 2.21 -8.40
CA GLN A 89 -10.68 1.82 -7.18
C GLN A 89 -11.60 1.55 -5.98
N ALA A 90 -12.74 2.24 -5.89
CA ALA A 90 -13.73 2.06 -4.85
C ALA A 90 -14.56 0.77 -5.02
N LEU A 91 -14.61 0.21 -6.23
CA LEU A 91 -15.30 -1.05 -6.53
C LEU A 91 -14.49 -2.26 -6.02
N PRO A 92 -15.11 -3.21 -5.29
CA PRO A 92 -14.43 -4.34 -4.65
C PRO A 92 -14.35 -5.53 -5.62
N TRP A 93 -13.73 -5.34 -6.77
CA TRP A 93 -13.65 -6.33 -7.87
C TRP A 93 -12.20 -6.55 -8.33
N ARG A 94 -11.95 -7.40 -9.33
CA ARG A 94 -10.58 -7.81 -9.72
C ARG A 94 -9.68 -6.65 -10.17
N PHE A 95 -10.25 -5.53 -10.60
CA PHE A 95 -9.54 -4.34 -11.06
C PHE A 95 -9.78 -3.12 -10.17
N GLY A 96 -10.11 -3.33 -8.90
CA GLY A 96 -10.36 -2.26 -7.95
C GLY A 96 -10.03 -2.71 -6.54
N ALA A 97 -9.32 -1.87 -5.81
CA ALA A 97 -8.90 -2.19 -4.44
C ALA A 97 -10.11 -2.47 -3.52
N GLY A 98 -11.27 -1.86 -3.80
CA GLY A 98 -12.40 -1.80 -2.90
C GLY A 98 -12.17 -0.80 -1.76
N MET A 99 -11.38 0.24 -2.02
CA MET A 99 -10.88 1.20 -1.03
C MET A 99 -11.18 2.63 -1.46
N LEU A 100 -11.22 3.55 -0.50
CA LEU A 100 -11.27 4.99 -0.75
C LEU A 100 -9.91 5.51 -1.25
N LEU A 101 -9.60 5.21 -2.51
CA LEU A 101 -8.39 5.66 -3.20
C LEU A 101 -8.80 6.63 -4.31
N VAL A 102 -8.79 7.92 -4.00
CA VAL A 102 -9.12 8.98 -4.95
C VAL A 102 -7.93 9.22 -5.88
N THR A 103 -8.18 9.30 -7.18
CA THR A 103 -7.14 9.50 -8.19
C THR A 103 -6.96 10.98 -8.50
N ILE A 104 -5.72 11.45 -8.60
CA ILE A 104 -5.33 12.81 -9.00
C ILE A 104 -4.26 12.76 -10.10
N PRO A 105 -4.06 13.83 -10.89
CA PRO A 105 -3.01 13.86 -11.89
C PRO A 105 -1.64 13.83 -11.21
N GLY A 106 -0.66 13.15 -11.82
CA GLY A 106 0.67 13.02 -11.23
C GLY A 106 1.53 14.25 -11.50
N ALA A 107 1.87 15.04 -10.47
CA ALA A 107 2.76 16.20 -10.62
C ALA A 107 4.10 15.84 -11.29
N GLY A 108 4.70 14.71 -10.90
CA GLY A 108 5.95 14.22 -11.49
C GLY A 108 5.84 13.81 -12.96
N ARG A 109 4.62 13.65 -13.50
CA ARG A 109 4.38 13.30 -14.90
C ARG A 109 4.25 14.51 -15.81
N ILE A 110 4.05 15.72 -15.27
CA ILE A 110 3.91 16.96 -16.05
C ILE A 110 5.06 17.14 -17.05
N PRO A 111 6.35 17.16 -16.65
CA PRO A 111 7.44 17.44 -17.61
C PRO A 111 7.57 16.35 -18.67
N VAL A 112 7.31 15.08 -18.31
CA VAL A 112 7.37 13.95 -19.24
C VAL A 112 6.24 14.02 -20.25
N GLN A 113 5.03 14.33 -19.80
CA GLN A 113 3.86 14.48 -20.67
C GLN A 113 4.07 15.64 -21.64
N VAL A 114 4.52 16.80 -21.16
CA VAL A 114 4.80 17.98 -21.99
C VAL A 114 5.87 17.65 -23.03
N ALA A 115 6.98 17.05 -22.63
CA ALA A 115 8.06 16.68 -23.55
C ALA A 115 7.59 15.68 -24.62
N LEU A 116 6.85 14.62 -24.23
CA LEU A 116 6.35 13.63 -25.19
C LEU A 116 5.38 14.27 -26.20
N VAL A 117 4.48 15.15 -25.77
CA VAL A 117 3.55 15.81 -26.68
C VAL A 117 4.28 16.75 -27.64
N LEU A 118 5.26 17.53 -27.16
CA LEU A 118 6.01 18.47 -28.00
C LEU A 118 6.94 17.78 -29.00
N HIS A 119 7.56 16.65 -28.64
CA HIS A 119 8.54 15.96 -29.50
C HIS A 119 7.93 14.86 -30.36
N GLU A 120 6.94 14.12 -29.84
CA GLU A 120 6.43 12.89 -30.44
C GLU A 120 4.95 12.99 -30.82
N GLY A 121 4.27 14.05 -30.38
CA GLY A 121 2.86 14.31 -30.63
C GLY A 121 1.91 13.65 -29.62
N LEU A 122 0.67 14.15 -29.61
CA LEU A 122 -0.38 13.66 -28.71
C LEU A 122 -0.74 12.19 -28.99
N ALA A 123 -0.80 11.79 -30.27
CA ALA A 123 -1.11 10.42 -30.70
C ALA A 123 -0.13 9.40 -30.12
N ALA A 124 1.17 9.67 -30.22
CA ALA A 124 2.21 8.80 -29.70
C ALA A 124 2.20 8.74 -28.16
N THR A 125 1.90 9.87 -27.51
CA THR A 125 1.76 9.97 -26.05
C THR A 125 0.55 9.15 -25.55
N MET A 126 -0.56 9.18 -26.29
CA MET A 126 -1.75 8.36 -26.03
C MET A 126 -1.44 6.87 -26.08
N GLY A 127 -0.80 6.40 -27.17
CA GLY A 127 -0.40 5.00 -27.32
C GLY A 127 0.60 4.56 -26.25
N ALA A 128 1.56 5.40 -25.91
CA ALA A 128 2.51 5.13 -24.84
C ALA A 128 1.83 5.02 -23.45
N THR A 129 0.87 5.88 -23.16
CA THR A 129 0.09 5.85 -21.91
C THR A 129 -0.76 4.58 -21.82
N ILE A 130 -1.39 4.16 -22.93
CA ILE A 130 -2.10 2.88 -23.03
C ILE A 130 -1.15 1.71 -22.74
N ALA A 131 0.03 1.69 -23.36
CA ALA A 131 1.04 0.67 -23.09
C ALA A 131 1.49 0.66 -21.62
N GLY A 132 1.60 1.83 -20.99
CA GLY A 132 1.83 1.96 -19.54
C GLY A 132 0.72 1.36 -18.69
N GLY A 133 -0.55 1.56 -19.07
CA GLY A 133 -1.70 0.93 -18.41
C GLY A 133 -1.64 -0.60 -18.50
N LEU A 134 -1.28 -1.14 -19.68
CA LEU A 134 -1.07 -2.58 -19.87
C LEU A 134 0.09 -3.10 -19.02
N LEU A 135 1.20 -2.36 -18.93
CA LEU A 135 2.32 -2.71 -18.06
C LEU A 135 1.89 -2.82 -16.59
N ALA A 136 1.08 -1.88 -16.10
CA ALA A 136 0.54 -1.95 -14.74
C ALA A 136 -0.36 -3.18 -14.52
N LEU A 137 -1.19 -3.56 -15.49
CA LEU A 137 -2.00 -4.78 -15.43
C LEU A 137 -1.14 -6.05 -15.36
N VAL A 138 -0.01 -6.08 -16.08
CA VAL A 138 0.95 -7.21 -16.01
C VAL A 138 1.63 -7.23 -14.64
N MET A 139 2.10 -6.08 -14.16
CA MET A 139 2.76 -5.96 -12.85
C MET A 139 1.84 -6.31 -11.68
N ALA A 140 0.55 -6.00 -11.77
CA ALA A 140 -0.44 -6.38 -10.77
C ALA A 140 -0.43 -7.90 -10.45
N ARG A 141 -0.10 -8.75 -11.44
CA ARG A 141 -0.01 -10.21 -11.27
C ARG A 141 1.21 -10.65 -10.47
N LEU A 142 2.27 -9.85 -10.49
CA LEU A 142 3.53 -10.16 -9.80
C LEU A 142 3.49 -9.74 -8.34
N ILE A 143 2.69 -8.73 -7.98
CA ILE A 143 2.61 -8.17 -6.62
C ILE A 143 2.41 -9.23 -5.53
N PRO A 144 1.47 -10.21 -5.65
CA PRO A 144 1.30 -11.24 -4.63
C PRO A 144 2.54 -12.10 -4.38
N ARG A 145 3.41 -12.25 -5.40
CA ARG A 145 4.66 -13.00 -5.31
C ARG A 145 5.77 -12.23 -4.61
N LEU A 146 5.69 -10.90 -4.57
CA LEU A 146 6.68 -10.03 -3.93
C LEU A 146 6.46 -9.90 -2.41
N ARG A 147 5.54 -10.66 -1.82
CA ARG A 147 5.16 -10.57 -0.41
C ARG A 147 6.34 -10.55 0.56
N SER A 148 7.37 -11.34 0.32
CA SER A 148 8.55 -11.42 1.19
C SER A 148 9.44 -10.18 1.18
N LEU A 149 9.30 -9.31 0.17
CA LEU A 149 10.12 -8.11 0.01
C LEU A 149 9.58 -6.90 0.78
N PHE A 150 8.33 -6.96 1.24
CA PHE A 150 7.65 -5.84 1.89
C PHE A 150 7.21 -6.21 3.32
N PRO A 151 8.15 -6.45 4.25
CA PRO A 151 7.83 -6.49 5.67
C PRO A 151 7.36 -5.10 6.16
N PRO A 152 6.72 -5.01 7.33
CA PRO A 152 6.17 -3.75 7.85
C PRO A 152 7.16 -2.58 7.82
N GLU A 153 8.43 -2.82 8.15
CA GLU A 153 9.47 -1.78 8.15
C GLU A 153 9.76 -1.19 6.76
N VAL A 154 9.72 -1.99 5.69
CA VAL A 154 9.89 -1.48 4.32
C VAL A 154 8.70 -0.65 3.90
N ILE A 155 7.49 -1.09 4.27
CA ILE A 155 6.25 -0.35 4.01
C ILE A 155 6.29 0.99 4.77
N GLY A 156 6.74 0.98 6.02
CA GLY A 156 6.87 2.19 6.82
C GLY A 156 7.87 3.19 6.23
N VAL A 157 8.99 2.73 5.65
CA VAL A 157 9.90 3.61 4.88
C VAL A 157 9.18 4.25 3.70
N VAL A 158 8.38 3.49 2.95
CA VAL A 158 7.58 4.03 1.83
C VAL A 158 6.63 5.14 2.32
N LEU A 159 5.95 4.94 3.46
CA LEU A 159 5.07 5.96 4.05
C LEU A 159 5.86 7.22 4.48
N VAL A 160 7.02 7.06 5.13
CA VAL A 160 7.87 8.18 5.52
C VAL A 160 8.33 8.95 4.28
N MET A 161 8.85 8.27 3.26
CA MET A 161 9.33 8.92 2.05
C MET A 161 8.20 9.58 1.25
N MET A 162 6.99 9.02 1.28
CA MET A 162 5.80 9.65 0.72
C MET A 162 5.51 10.98 1.41
N GLY A 163 5.54 11.01 2.76
CA GLY A 163 5.39 12.25 3.52
C GLY A 163 6.50 13.26 3.24
N VAL A 164 7.76 12.84 3.22
CA VAL A 164 8.92 13.71 2.92
C VAL A 164 8.81 14.32 1.52
N THR A 165 8.35 13.57 0.51
CA THR A 165 8.15 14.06 -0.87
C THR A 165 7.10 15.16 -0.95
N LEU A 166 6.09 15.16 -0.07
CA LEU A 166 5.07 16.20 -0.01
C LEU A 166 5.60 17.51 0.59
N VAL A 167 6.68 17.48 1.38
CA VAL A 167 7.23 18.66 2.08
C VAL A 167 7.63 19.75 1.11
N THR A 168 8.38 19.42 0.05
CA THR A 168 8.84 20.41 -0.93
C THR A 168 7.64 21.10 -1.59
N GLY A 169 6.69 20.34 -2.13
CA GLY A 169 5.51 20.90 -2.78
C GLY A 169 4.55 21.62 -1.82
N GLY A 170 4.48 21.19 -0.57
CA GLY A 170 3.73 21.87 0.48
C GLY A 170 4.36 23.20 0.84
N MET A 171 5.68 23.22 1.06
CA MET A 171 6.42 24.39 1.50
C MET A 171 6.50 25.48 0.43
N THR A 172 6.78 25.13 -0.83
CA THR A 172 6.82 26.13 -1.92
C THR A 172 5.49 26.86 -2.07
N ARG A 173 4.37 26.14 -1.90
CA ARG A 173 3.03 26.73 -1.96
C ARG A 173 2.65 27.49 -0.70
N ALA A 174 3.03 26.97 0.47
CA ALA A 174 2.76 27.60 1.74
C ALA A 174 3.52 28.93 1.93
N THR A 175 4.69 29.06 1.32
CA THR A 175 5.59 30.21 1.52
C THR A 175 5.70 31.14 0.31
N GLY A 176 5.28 30.69 -0.87
CA GLY A 176 5.55 31.37 -2.14
C GLY A 176 7.01 31.24 -2.61
N LEU A 177 7.87 30.52 -1.89
CA LEU A 177 9.26 30.29 -2.28
C LEU A 177 9.34 29.30 -3.44
N THR A 178 10.31 29.51 -4.34
CA THR A 178 10.69 28.52 -5.34
C THR A 178 12.05 27.92 -4.99
N LEU A 179 12.34 26.75 -5.54
CA LEU A 179 13.66 26.10 -5.38
C LEU A 179 14.80 26.91 -6.01
N ALA A 180 14.51 27.86 -6.89
CA ALA A 180 15.48 28.76 -7.51
C ALA A 180 15.73 30.05 -6.69
N GLY A 181 15.10 30.17 -5.52
CA GLY A 181 15.09 31.39 -4.71
C GLY A 181 13.77 32.17 -4.85
N GLY A 182 13.61 33.19 -4.02
CA GLY A 182 12.41 34.01 -3.94
C GLY A 182 12.27 34.68 -2.57
N ALA A 183 11.31 35.60 -2.45
CA ALA A 183 10.97 36.21 -1.17
C ALA A 183 9.86 35.41 -0.47
N LEU A 184 9.95 35.31 0.86
CA LEU A 184 8.87 34.79 1.68
C LEU A 184 7.63 35.69 1.52
N GLN A 185 6.53 35.09 1.08
CA GLN A 185 5.25 35.78 1.01
C GLN A 185 4.54 35.63 2.36
N GLY A 186 4.62 36.67 3.21
CA GLY A 186 4.04 36.63 4.56
C GLY A 186 2.55 36.28 4.58
N THR A 187 1.78 36.77 3.61
CA THR A 187 0.34 36.46 3.44
C THR A 187 0.10 34.99 3.10
N ALA A 188 0.94 34.40 2.24
CA ALA A 188 0.90 32.97 1.95
C ALA A 188 1.20 32.14 3.19
N VAL A 189 2.25 32.50 3.94
CA VAL A 189 2.63 31.79 5.17
C VAL A 189 1.50 31.85 6.20
N LEU A 190 0.89 33.01 6.39
CA LEU A 190 -0.25 33.16 7.31
C LEU A 190 -1.45 32.30 6.90
N ALA A 191 -1.79 32.26 5.60
CA ALA A 191 -2.89 31.45 5.10
C ALA A 191 -2.62 29.93 5.25
N ALA A 192 -1.38 29.50 4.98
CA ALA A 192 -0.96 28.12 5.18
C ALA A 192 -0.97 27.72 6.67
N LEU A 193 -0.46 28.60 7.55
CA LEU A 193 -0.49 28.39 9.00
C LEU A 193 -1.92 28.35 9.54
N ALA A 194 -2.82 29.22 9.06
CA ALA A 194 -4.23 29.17 9.42
C ALA A 194 -4.87 27.85 8.99
N THR A 195 -4.52 27.36 7.79
CA THR A 195 -5.01 26.08 7.26
C THR A 195 -4.53 24.90 8.12
N VAL A 196 -3.21 24.80 8.37
CA VAL A 196 -2.62 23.72 9.18
C VAL A 196 -3.07 23.81 10.63
N GLY A 197 -3.06 25.01 11.21
CA GLY A 197 -3.46 25.24 12.60
C GLY A 197 -4.91 24.85 12.85
N CYS A 198 -5.81 25.18 11.92
CA CYS A 198 -7.21 24.77 12.00
C CYS A 198 -7.34 23.23 11.85
N LEU A 199 -6.66 22.62 10.88
CA LEU A 199 -6.65 21.17 10.69
C LEU A 199 -6.16 20.41 11.92
N VAL A 200 -4.98 20.77 12.42
CA VAL A 200 -4.38 20.17 13.63
C VAL A 200 -5.25 20.44 14.84
N GLY A 201 -5.79 21.65 14.97
CA GLY A 201 -6.65 22.00 16.10
C GLY A 201 -7.92 21.14 16.16
N ILE A 202 -8.56 20.92 15.02
CA ILE A 202 -9.73 20.04 14.92
C ILE A 202 -9.33 18.57 15.11
N ALA A 203 -8.16 18.14 14.61
CA ALA A 203 -7.70 16.76 14.79
C ALA A 203 -7.43 16.44 16.27
N VAL A 204 -6.76 17.34 17.00
CA VAL A 204 -6.37 17.14 18.40
C VAL A 204 -7.54 17.37 19.36
N TRP A 205 -8.22 18.51 19.26
CA TRP A 205 -9.25 18.93 20.22
C TRP A 205 -10.68 18.79 19.70
N GLY A 206 -10.87 18.60 18.39
CA GLY A 206 -12.19 18.51 17.79
C GLY A 206 -12.88 17.18 18.09
N GLY A 207 -14.16 17.26 18.47
CA GLY A 207 -15.01 16.09 18.62
C GLY A 207 -15.33 15.38 17.29
N PRO A 208 -15.97 14.20 17.33
CA PRO A 208 -16.27 13.40 16.14
C PRO A 208 -17.08 14.10 15.05
N GLY A 209 -17.88 15.11 15.40
CA GLY A 209 -18.61 15.95 14.44
C GLY A 209 -17.70 16.91 13.69
N LEU A 210 -16.82 17.61 14.42
CA LEU A 210 -15.93 18.63 13.87
C LEU A 210 -14.83 18.01 12.98
N ARG A 211 -14.34 16.82 13.35
CA ARG A 211 -13.38 16.05 12.55
C ARG A 211 -13.87 15.73 11.13
N ARG A 212 -15.18 15.56 10.93
CA ARG A 212 -15.77 15.29 9.60
C ARG A 212 -15.53 16.46 8.64
N VAL A 213 -15.62 17.69 9.14
CA VAL A 213 -15.46 18.91 8.36
C VAL A 213 -14.08 19.54 8.51
N ALA A 214 -13.13 18.87 9.15
CA ALA A 214 -11.81 19.42 9.49
C ALA A 214 -11.09 20.06 8.30
N LEU A 215 -11.14 19.40 7.14
CA LEU A 215 -10.53 19.92 5.93
C LEU A 215 -11.26 21.13 5.37
N LEU A 216 -12.59 21.10 5.33
CA LEU A 216 -13.38 22.24 4.85
C LEU A 216 -13.14 23.45 5.76
N ALA A 217 -13.15 23.25 7.08
CA ALA A 217 -12.84 24.29 8.06
C ALA A 217 -11.42 24.83 7.87
N GLY A 218 -10.41 23.97 7.69
CA GLY A 218 -9.04 24.40 7.43
C GLY A 218 -8.88 25.16 6.12
N ALA A 219 -9.50 24.66 5.04
CA ALA A 219 -9.46 25.32 3.74
C ALA A 219 -10.16 26.68 3.76
N LEU A 220 -11.31 26.78 4.44
CA LEU A 220 -12.03 28.03 4.65
C LEU A 220 -11.19 29.01 5.49
N ALA A 221 -10.56 28.55 6.58
CA ALA A 221 -9.70 29.39 7.41
C ALA A 221 -8.55 29.99 6.61
N GLY A 222 -7.84 29.20 5.80
CA GLY A 222 -6.77 29.70 4.95
C GLY A 222 -7.26 30.61 3.83
N THR A 223 -8.39 30.29 3.20
CA THR A 223 -8.99 31.11 2.14
C THR A 223 -9.46 32.46 2.67
N LEU A 224 -10.02 32.50 3.89
CA LEU A 224 -10.41 33.73 4.56
C LEU A 224 -9.21 34.66 4.79
N VAL A 225 -8.06 34.11 5.19
CA VAL A 225 -6.82 34.90 5.34
C VAL A 225 -6.37 35.47 3.99
N VAL A 226 -6.47 34.71 2.90
CA VAL A 226 -6.15 35.20 1.55
C VAL A 226 -7.11 36.32 1.11
N ALA A 227 -8.40 36.16 1.40
CA ALA A 227 -9.41 37.17 1.10
C ALA A 227 -9.17 38.47 1.86
N LEU A 228 -8.89 38.40 3.16
CA LEU A 228 -8.60 39.56 4.01
C LEU A 228 -7.29 40.27 3.64
N THR A 229 -6.38 39.58 2.96
CA THR A 229 -5.08 40.14 2.53
C THR A 229 -5.08 40.61 1.07
N GLY A 230 -6.26 40.64 0.42
CA GLY A 230 -6.43 41.21 -0.93
C GLY A 230 -5.95 40.32 -2.08
N GLY A 231 -5.76 39.02 -1.84
CA GLY A 231 -5.15 38.08 -2.80
C GLY A 231 -6.14 37.21 -3.60
N LEU A 232 -7.42 37.57 -3.67
CA LEU A 232 -8.38 36.78 -4.45
C LEU A 232 -8.18 37.04 -5.95
N PRO A 233 -7.99 36.00 -6.77
CA PRO A 233 -7.87 36.15 -8.21
C PRO A 233 -9.17 36.67 -8.84
N ALA A 234 -9.05 37.45 -9.93
CA ALA A 234 -10.18 38.05 -10.62
C ALA A 234 -11.18 36.99 -11.12
N ALA A 235 -12.45 37.14 -10.74
CA ALA A 235 -13.54 36.21 -11.05
C ALA A 235 -14.15 36.44 -12.46
N ASP A 236 -13.71 37.49 -13.15
CA ASP A 236 -14.33 38.05 -14.35
C ASP A 236 -14.32 37.03 -15.51
N THR A 237 -13.30 36.16 -15.56
CA THR A 237 -13.17 35.07 -16.55
C THR A 237 -14.15 33.91 -16.37
N LEU A 238 -14.77 33.74 -15.20
CA LEU A 238 -15.70 32.63 -14.93
C LEU A 238 -17.09 32.86 -15.53
N LEU A 239 -17.52 34.12 -15.62
CA LEU A 239 -18.87 34.49 -16.06
C LEU A 239 -19.08 34.33 -17.58
N ALA A 240 -18.00 34.22 -18.35
CA ALA A 240 -18.03 34.04 -19.80
C ALA A 240 -18.05 32.56 -20.24
N MET A 241 -17.95 31.60 -19.31
CA MET A 241 -17.87 30.17 -19.62
C MET A 241 -19.27 29.55 -19.79
N PRO A 242 -19.44 28.58 -20.72
CA PRO A 242 -20.68 27.82 -20.81
C PRO A 242 -20.92 27.01 -19.54
N LEU A 243 -22.17 26.94 -19.08
CA LEU A 243 -22.53 26.21 -17.86
C LEU A 243 -22.32 24.69 -17.99
N VAL A 244 -22.53 24.13 -19.18
CA VAL A 244 -22.35 22.70 -19.44
C VAL A 244 -21.62 22.50 -20.76
N GLU A 245 -20.54 21.73 -20.75
CA GLU A 245 -19.79 21.34 -21.95
C GLU A 245 -19.32 19.89 -21.81
N LEU A 246 -19.24 19.18 -22.93
CA LEU A 246 -18.71 17.82 -22.96
C LEU A 246 -17.17 17.88 -22.82
N PRO A 247 -16.58 17.24 -21.79
CA PRO A 247 -15.17 17.42 -21.43
C PRO A 247 -14.16 17.17 -22.56
N VAL A 248 -14.53 16.34 -23.53
CA VAL A 248 -13.65 15.85 -24.60
C VAL A 248 -13.79 16.66 -25.91
N LEU A 249 -14.86 17.44 -26.06
CA LEU A 249 -15.21 18.08 -27.34
C LEU A 249 -14.26 19.23 -27.75
N GLY A 250 -13.53 19.81 -26.80
CA GLY A 250 -12.53 20.86 -27.09
C GLY A 250 -11.12 20.34 -27.44
N LEU A 251 -10.89 19.03 -27.40
CA LEU A 251 -9.62 18.40 -27.78
C LEU A 251 -9.79 17.72 -29.15
N ALA A 252 -8.99 18.12 -30.13
CA ALA A 252 -8.86 17.37 -31.38
C ALA A 252 -8.06 16.08 -31.11
N LEU A 253 -8.73 15.05 -30.59
CA LEU A 253 -8.08 13.80 -30.20
C LEU A 253 -7.68 12.98 -31.44
N PRO A 254 -6.37 12.72 -31.66
CA PRO A 254 -5.93 11.80 -32.69
C PRO A 254 -6.17 10.35 -32.27
N LEU A 255 -6.05 9.41 -33.21
CA LEU A 255 -5.99 7.99 -32.87
C LEU A 255 -4.66 7.68 -32.16
N PRO A 256 -4.65 6.81 -31.13
CA PRO A 256 -3.43 6.42 -30.45
C PRO A 256 -2.43 5.76 -31.40
N GLU A 257 -1.17 6.22 -31.37
CA GLU A 257 -0.07 5.67 -32.15
C GLU A 257 0.94 4.98 -31.22
N PHE A 258 1.34 3.75 -31.55
CA PHE A 258 2.26 2.97 -30.71
C PHE A 258 3.69 3.07 -31.23
N ARG A 259 4.43 4.06 -30.72
CA ARG A 259 5.85 4.27 -31.05
C ARG A 259 6.75 3.80 -29.90
N LEU A 260 7.84 3.10 -30.25
CA LEU A 260 8.70 2.44 -29.27
C LEU A 260 9.33 3.41 -28.26
N VAL A 261 9.87 4.55 -28.73
CA VAL A 261 10.56 5.51 -27.87
C VAL A 261 9.62 6.09 -26.79
N PRO A 262 8.44 6.65 -27.13
CA PRO A 262 7.44 7.06 -26.15
C PRO A 262 7.03 5.95 -25.17
N ILE A 263 6.84 4.72 -25.65
CA ILE A 263 6.47 3.57 -24.82
C ILE A 263 7.56 3.30 -23.77
N LEU A 264 8.84 3.34 -24.14
CA LEU A 264 9.94 3.13 -23.20
C LEU A 264 10.01 4.23 -22.14
N VAL A 265 9.84 5.50 -22.54
CA VAL A 265 9.81 6.65 -21.61
C VAL A 265 8.64 6.51 -20.62
N VAL A 266 7.45 6.22 -21.12
CA VAL A 266 6.27 6.01 -20.28
C VAL A 266 6.43 4.78 -19.38
N ALA A 267 7.02 3.69 -19.86
CA ALA A 267 7.26 2.49 -19.05
C ALA A 267 8.12 2.79 -17.82
N ILE A 268 9.17 3.61 -17.94
CA ILE A 268 10.03 4.01 -16.82
C ILE A 268 9.24 4.80 -15.77
N THR A 269 8.52 5.84 -16.18
CA THR A 269 7.65 6.61 -15.25
C THR A 269 6.53 5.77 -14.66
N GLN A 270 6.07 4.76 -15.39
CA GLN A 270 4.97 3.92 -14.95
C GLN A 270 5.36 3.06 -13.76
N PHE A 271 6.60 2.58 -13.67
CA PHE A 271 7.07 1.89 -12.48
C PHE A 271 6.95 2.76 -11.22
N ILE A 272 7.26 4.07 -11.34
CA ILE A 272 7.11 5.02 -10.23
C ILE A 272 5.65 5.12 -9.79
N THR A 273 4.73 5.29 -10.74
CA THR A 273 3.29 5.37 -10.44
C THR A 273 2.73 4.07 -9.89
N ILE A 274 3.21 2.90 -10.35
CA ILE A 274 2.85 1.60 -9.78
C ILE A 274 3.32 1.50 -8.33
N MET A 275 4.53 1.96 -8.01
CA MET A 275 5.05 1.96 -6.64
C MET A 275 4.26 2.90 -5.72
N ASP A 276 3.87 4.08 -6.21
CA ASP A 276 3.01 5.00 -5.46
C ASP A 276 1.62 4.42 -5.19
N GLN A 277 1.01 3.79 -6.21
CA GLN A 277 -0.26 3.07 -6.07
C GLN A 277 -0.18 1.91 -5.09
N PHE A 278 0.90 1.15 -5.16
CA PHE A 278 1.18 0.06 -4.25
C PHE A 278 1.34 0.56 -2.81
N GLY A 279 2.19 1.57 -2.59
CA GLY A 279 2.39 2.19 -1.28
C GLY A 279 1.10 2.74 -0.68
N SER A 280 0.32 3.48 -1.46
CA SER A 280 -0.99 4.01 -1.04
C SER A 280 -2.00 2.91 -0.68
N ALA A 281 -2.02 1.82 -1.44
CA ALA A 281 -2.87 0.68 -1.14
C ALA A 281 -2.49 0.01 0.19
N LEU A 282 -1.19 -0.12 0.47
CA LEU A 282 -0.69 -0.66 1.74
C LEU A 282 -0.95 0.27 2.92
N THR A 283 -0.82 1.60 2.73
CA THR A 283 -1.19 2.59 3.74
C THR A 283 -2.67 2.42 4.12
N MET A 284 -3.55 2.35 3.13
CA MET A 284 -4.98 2.17 3.36
C MET A 284 -5.31 0.80 3.97
N ASP A 285 -4.62 -0.27 3.57
CA ASP A 285 -4.74 -1.60 4.20
C ASP A 285 -4.42 -1.54 5.69
N ARG A 286 -3.26 -0.97 6.06
CA ARG A 286 -2.85 -0.81 7.46
C ARG A 286 -3.79 0.08 8.27
N MET A 287 -4.18 1.20 7.69
CA MET A 287 -5.00 2.21 8.37
C MET A 287 -6.40 1.68 8.69
N THR A 288 -6.94 0.79 7.87
CA THR A 288 -8.37 0.38 7.94
C THR A 288 -8.63 -0.96 8.62
N ASP A 289 -7.61 -1.60 9.19
CA ASP A 289 -7.75 -2.86 9.90
C ASP A 289 -7.07 -2.84 11.27
N ALA A 290 -7.85 -2.96 12.34
CA ALA A 290 -7.37 -3.03 13.73
C ALA A 290 -6.57 -4.30 13.99
N ARG A 291 -6.87 -5.39 13.27
CA ARG A 291 -6.19 -6.69 13.39
C ARG A 291 -5.09 -6.84 12.36
N TRP A 292 -4.61 -5.74 11.78
CA TRP A 292 -3.57 -5.78 10.77
C TRP A 292 -2.30 -6.44 11.32
N ARG A 293 -1.94 -7.58 10.73
CA ARG A 293 -0.69 -8.31 11.04
C ARG A 293 0.31 -8.26 9.89
N ARG A 294 -0.18 -8.10 8.66
CA ARG A 294 0.58 -8.24 7.42
C ARG A 294 -0.14 -7.56 6.26
N ALA A 295 0.63 -7.07 5.31
CA ALA A 295 0.11 -6.46 4.09
C ALA A 295 -0.76 -7.43 3.27
N ASP A 296 -1.95 -6.98 2.89
CA ASP A 296 -2.80 -7.65 1.90
C ASP A 296 -2.29 -7.38 0.47
N MET A 297 -1.42 -8.27 -0.01
CA MET A 297 -0.90 -8.21 -1.37
C MET A 297 -1.96 -8.45 -2.45
N GLY A 298 -3.08 -9.09 -2.11
CA GLY A 298 -4.21 -9.26 -3.01
C GLY A 298 -4.92 -7.92 -3.24
N LEU A 299 -5.15 -7.16 -2.19
CA LEU A 299 -5.65 -5.78 -2.28
C LEU A 299 -4.69 -4.90 -3.08
N ALA A 300 -3.40 -4.94 -2.76
CA ALA A 300 -2.40 -4.13 -3.47
C ALA A 300 -2.33 -4.48 -4.97
N ALA A 301 -2.43 -5.76 -5.33
CA ALA A 301 -2.54 -6.22 -6.70
C ALA A 301 -3.78 -5.66 -7.41
N ARG A 302 -4.96 -5.71 -6.78
CA ARG A 302 -6.19 -5.14 -7.34
C ARG A 302 -6.10 -3.61 -7.49
N ALA A 303 -5.44 -2.93 -6.56
CA ALA A 303 -5.21 -1.48 -6.63
C ALA A 303 -4.33 -1.10 -7.83
N VAL A 304 -3.24 -1.83 -8.08
CA VAL A 304 -2.38 -1.62 -9.26
C VAL A 304 -3.09 -2.02 -10.55
N ALA A 305 -3.94 -3.04 -10.51
CA ALA A 305 -4.77 -3.39 -11.67
C ALA A 305 -5.78 -2.27 -12.01
N GLY A 306 -6.40 -1.65 -11.00
CA GLY A 306 -7.27 -0.49 -11.17
C GLY A 306 -6.54 0.74 -11.71
N LEU A 307 -5.30 0.96 -11.29
CA LEU A 307 -4.42 1.98 -11.89
C LEU A 307 -4.18 1.69 -13.37
N GLY A 308 -3.92 0.43 -13.73
CA GLY A 308 -3.77 0.02 -15.13
C GLY A 308 -4.98 0.39 -15.98
N LEU A 309 -6.20 0.08 -15.52
CA LEU A 309 -7.43 0.49 -16.21
C LEU A 309 -7.59 2.01 -16.29
N ALA A 310 -7.29 2.73 -15.21
CA ALA A 310 -7.32 4.18 -15.21
C ALA A 310 -6.37 4.77 -16.27
N HIS A 311 -5.17 4.20 -16.41
CA HIS A 311 -4.18 4.64 -17.39
C HIS A 311 -4.56 4.30 -18.83
N LEU A 312 -5.29 3.21 -19.07
CA LEU A 312 -5.93 3.00 -20.37
C LEU A 312 -6.89 4.14 -20.70
N LEU A 313 -7.71 4.57 -19.74
CA LEU A 313 -8.63 5.69 -19.94
C LEU A 313 -7.88 7.02 -20.18
N PHE A 314 -6.85 7.32 -19.38
CA PHE A 314 -6.01 8.52 -19.60
C PHE A 314 -5.37 8.51 -20.99
N GLY A 315 -4.89 7.36 -21.44
CA GLY A 315 -4.32 7.21 -22.78
C GLY A 315 -5.35 7.35 -23.91
N LEU A 316 -6.58 6.88 -23.71
CA LEU A 316 -7.67 7.05 -24.68
C LEU A 316 -8.14 8.51 -24.80
N THR A 317 -8.04 9.28 -23.72
CA THR A 317 -8.42 10.71 -23.71
C THR A 317 -7.23 11.65 -23.91
N GLY A 318 -5.99 11.14 -24.01
CA GLY A 318 -4.77 11.94 -24.15
C GLY A 318 -4.48 12.86 -22.97
N THR A 319 -5.06 12.60 -21.80
CA THR A 319 -4.98 13.45 -20.62
C THR A 319 -3.84 13.07 -19.69
N LEU A 320 -3.54 13.93 -18.71
CA LEU A 320 -2.39 13.76 -17.82
C LEU A 320 -2.61 12.54 -16.90
N PRO A 321 -1.81 11.46 -17.01
CA PRO A 321 -2.01 10.28 -16.19
C PRO A 321 -1.77 10.55 -14.71
N GLY A 322 -2.55 9.86 -13.89
CA GLY A 322 -2.64 10.09 -12.45
C GLY A 322 -2.36 8.87 -11.58
N GLY A 323 -2.36 9.10 -10.28
CA GLY A 323 -2.20 8.06 -9.25
C GLY A 323 -3.09 8.37 -8.05
N PRO A 324 -2.99 7.59 -6.97
CA PRO A 324 -3.75 7.87 -5.76
C PRO A 324 -3.32 9.19 -5.12
N ALA A 325 -4.25 9.88 -4.49
CA ALA A 325 -4.00 11.10 -3.76
C ALA A 325 -3.63 10.80 -2.31
N SER A 326 -2.35 10.96 -1.99
CA SER A 326 -1.83 10.94 -0.61
C SER A 326 -2.62 11.90 0.31
N ALA A 327 -2.98 13.10 -0.19
CA ALA A 327 -3.80 14.06 0.54
C ALA A 327 -5.18 13.49 0.93
N ASN A 328 -5.83 12.72 0.05
CA ASN A 328 -7.12 12.11 0.34
C ASN A 328 -6.99 10.97 1.35
N ILE A 329 -5.86 10.25 1.39
CA ILE A 329 -5.56 9.27 2.45
C ILE A 329 -5.38 9.98 3.80
N GLY A 330 -4.68 11.12 3.82
CA GLY A 330 -4.59 11.98 5.01
C GLY A 330 -5.97 12.47 5.48
N LEU A 331 -6.87 12.78 4.55
CA LEU A 331 -8.26 13.15 4.86
C LEU A 331 -9.05 12.01 5.51
N VAL A 332 -8.86 10.76 5.05
CA VAL A 332 -9.47 9.59 5.69
C VAL A 332 -9.03 9.50 7.15
N HIS A 333 -7.75 9.74 7.43
CA HIS A 333 -7.24 9.74 8.78
C HIS A 333 -7.85 10.88 9.63
N ALA A 334 -7.83 12.12 9.14
CA ALA A 334 -8.32 13.28 9.87
C ALA A 334 -9.81 13.14 10.24
N THR A 335 -10.60 12.54 9.35
CA THR A 335 -12.06 12.42 9.50
C THR A 335 -12.48 11.12 10.19
N GLY A 336 -11.62 10.09 10.18
CA GLY A 336 -11.94 8.74 10.65
C GLY A 336 -12.92 7.99 9.75
N ILE A 337 -13.09 8.40 8.49
CA ILE A 337 -14.09 7.82 7.57
C ILE A 337 -13.39 7.18 6.38
N ALA A 338 -13.30 5.84 6.38
CA ALA A 338 -12.61 5.07 5.35
C ALA A 338 -13.54 4.32 4.38
N ALA A 339 -14.85 4.54 4.49
CA ALA A 339 -15.85 3.79 3.73
C ALA A 339 -15.68 3.94 2.22
N ARG A 340 -15.59 2.82 1.49
CA ARG A 340 -15.40 2.83 0.02
C ARG A 340 -16.53 3.50 -0.75
N ARG A 341 -17.74 3.54 -0.17
CA ARG A 341 -18.91 4.24 -0.75
C ARG A 341 -18.67 5.74 -0.89
N VAL A 342 -17.90 6.34 0.02
CA VAL A 342 -17.47 7.74 -0.09
C VAL A 342 -16.64 7.95 -1.36
N GLY A 343 -15.82 6.97 -1.74
CA GLY A 343 -15.02 7.00 -2.97
C GLY A 343 -15.89 6.94 -4.21
N LEU A 344 -16.94 6.12 -4.22
CA LEU A 344 -17.91 6.08 -5.31
C LEU A 344 -18.59 7.44 -5.49
N VAL A 345 -19.04 8.07 -4.40
CA VAL A 345 -19.66 9.40 -4.47
C VAL A 345 -18.66 10.46 -4.90
N ALA A 346 -17.43 10.45 -4.36
CA ALA A 346 -16.38 11.38 -4.77
C ALA A 346 -16.09 11.27 -6.28
N GLY A 347 -15.99 10.05 -6.80
CA GLY A 347 -15.80 9.82 -8.23
C GLY A 347 -17.00 10.29 -9.08
N LEU A 348 -18.24 10.07 -8.62
CA LEU A 348 -19.44 10.59 -9.29
C LEU A 348 -19.48 12.13 -9.30
N VAL A 349 -19.10 12.76 -8.19
CA VAL A 349 -19.00 14.23 -8.09
C VAL A 349 -17.92 14.75 -9.04
N LEU A 350 -16.77 14.09 -9.14
CA LEU A 350 -15.72 14.44 -10.11
C LEU A 350 -16.22 14.29 -11.56
N VAL A 351 -16.92 13.20 -11.88
CA VAL A 351 -17.52 13.00 -13.20
C VAL A 351 -18.51 14.13 -13.49
N ALA A 352 -19.41 14.46 -12.57
CA ALA A 352 -20.35 15.55 -12.74
C ALA A 352 -19.66 16.91 -12.91
N ALA A 353 -18.62 17.18 -12.09
CA ALA A 353 -17.83 18.41 -12.15
C ALA A 353 -17.10 18.58 -13.49
N ALA A 354 -16.70 17.48 -14.14
CA ALA A 354 -16.06 17.53 -15.45
C ALA A 354 -16.96 18.17 -16.52
N PHE A 355 -18.28 17.97 -16.44
CA PHE A 355 -19.26 18.55 -17.37
C PHE A 355 -19.56 20.03 -17.09
N LEU A 356 -18.99 20.61 -16.03
CA LEU A 356 -19.21 21.99 -15.60
C LEU A 356 -17.90 22.79 -15.72
N PRO A 357 -17.58 23.36 -16.90
CA PRO A 357 -16.37 24.17 -17.10
C PRO A 357 -16.11 25.26 -16.04
N PRO A 358 -17.14 25.95 -15.48
CA PRO A 358 -16.93 26.90 -14.40
C PRO A 358 -16.31 26.27 -13.14
N VAL A 359 -16.56 24.98 -12.87
CA VAL A 359 -15.91 24.26 -11.77
C VAL A 359 -14.43 24.09 -12.05
N ALA A 360 -14.04 23.72 -13.28
CA ALA A 360 -12.62 23.67 -13.69
C ALA A 360 -11.94 25.04 -13.54
N GLY A 361 -12.64 26.13 -13.91
CA GLY A 361 -12.16 27.50 -13.74
C GLY A 361 -12.02 27.93 -12.28
N LEU A 362 -13.00 27.61 -11.41
CA LEU A 362 -12.97 27.95 -9.99
C LEU A 362 -11.80 27.29 -9.25
N LEU A 363 -11.36 26.12 -9.70
CA LEU A 363 -10.25 25.38 -9.10
C LEU A 363 -8.89 26.03 -9.36
N VAL A 364 -8.75 26.73 -10.49
CA VAL A 364 -7.60 27.62 -10.74
C VAL A 364 -7.54 28.73 -9.69
N LEU A 365 -8.69 29.11 -9.10
CA LEU A 365 -8.79 30.18 -8.11
C LEU A 365 -8.57 29.72 -6.66
N THR A 366 -8.38 28.41 -6.39
CA THR A 366 -8.08 27.96 -5.02
C THR A 366 -6.70 28.50 -4.62
N PRO A 367 -6.57 29.26 -3.51
CA PRO A 367 -5.28 29.85 -3.18
C PRO A 367 -4.22 28.79 -2.92
N ALA A 368 -3.09 28.87 -3.63
CA ALA A 368 -1.97 27.94 -3.49
C ALA A 368 -1.52 27.73 -2.02
N PRO A 369 -1.49 28.75 -1.13
CA PRO A 369 -1.06 28.56 0.25
C PRO A 369 -1.96 27.65 1.07
N VAL A 370 -3.26 27.61 0.77
CA VAL A 370 -4.22 26.69 1.41
C VAL A 370 -3.87 25.24 1.07
N VAL A 371 -3.58 24.98 -0.21
CA VAL A 371 -3.12 23.68 -0.69
C VAL A 371 -1.80 23.29 -0.01
N GLY A 372 -0.88 24.25 0.12
CA GLY A 372 0.37 24.08 0.85
C GLY A 372 0.15 23.58 2.27
N GLY A 373 -0.76 24.21 3.01
CA GLY A 373 -1.11 23.79 4.37
C GLY A 373 -1.66 22.36 4.45
N ILE A 374 -2.59 21.99 3.55
CA ILE A 374 -3.15 20.64 3.50
C ILE A 374 -2.07 19.57 3.24
N LEU A 375 -1.14 19.88 2.33
CA LEU A 375 -0.01 18.99 2.01
C LEU A 375 0.93 18.79 3.21
N LEU A 376 1.23 19.87 3.95
CA LEU A 376 2.08 19.80 5.15
C LEU A 376 1.42 18.98 6.28
N TYR A 377 0.12 19.17 6.52
CA TYR A 377 -0.63 18.33 7.45
C TYR A 377 -0.57 16.84 7.07
N THR A 378 -0.79 16.55 5.79
CA THR A 378 -0.73 15.18 5.25
C THR A 378 0.68 14.59 5.40
N ALA A 379 1.72 15.37 5.10
CA ALA A 379 3.11 14.97 5.24
C ALA A 379 3.44 14.55 6.67
N ALA A 380 3.06 15.38 7.66
CA ALA A 380 3.28 15.10 9.07
C ALA A 380 2.63 13.79 9.51
N TYR A 381 1.39 13.56 9.10
CA TYR A 381 0.69 12.30 9.39
C TYR A 381 1.38 11.08 8.75
N MET A 382 1.76 11.17 7.48
CA MET A 382 2.40 10.06 6.76
C MET A 382 3.74 9.67 7.37
N ILE A 383 4.53 10.67 7.78
CA ILE A 383 5.78 10.45 8.49
C ILE A 383 5.52 9.73 9.83
N SER A 384 4.57 10.22 10.64
CA SER A 384 4.23 9.59 11.92
C SER A 384 3.76 8.14 11.75
N SER A 385 2.81 7.90 10.84
CA SER A 385 2.27 6.57 10.57
C SER A 385 3.34 5.61 9.99
N GLY A 386 4.24 6.13 9.15
CA GLY A 386 5.37 5.37 8.65
C GLY A 386 6.36 4.96 9.76
N ILE A 387 6.65 5.86 10.70
CA ILE A 387 7.49 5.57 11.88
C ILE A 387 6.81 4.53 12.77
N GLU A 388 5.53 4.68 13.10
CA GLU A 388 4.77 3.68 13.86
C GLU A 388 4.85 2.29 13.21
N LEU A 389 4.78 2.23 11.88
CA LEU A 389 4.85 0.99 11.13
C LEU A 389 6.26 0.38 11.12
N ILE A 390 7.30 1.22 11.03
CA ILE A 390 8.71 0.80 11.22
C ILE A 390 8.91 0.19 12.61
N MET A 391 8.33 0.84 13.63
CA MET A 391 8.47 0.44 15.03
C MET A 391 7.54 -0.71 15.45
N ALA A 392 6.62 -1.14 14.57
CA ALA A 392 5.66 -2.20 14.87
C ALA A 392 6.31 -3.57 15.18
N ARG A 393 7.59 -3.75 14.84
CA ARG A 393 8.39 -4.92 15.23
C ARG A 393 9.67 -4.42 15.89
N MET A 394 10.15 -5.13 16.92
CA MET A 394 11.40 -4.78 17.63
C MET A 394 12.55 -4.54 16.64
N MET A 395 13.19 -3.38 16.65
CA MET A 395 14.29 -3.10 15.72
C MET A 395 15.51 -3.98 16.03
N ASN A 396 16.16 -4.49 14.98
CA ASN A 396 17.46 -5.17 15.07
C ASN A 396 18.43 -4.52 14.07
N PRO A 397 19.75 -4.76 14.16
CA PRO A 397 20.72 -4.07 13.29
C PRO A 397 20.38 -4.13 11.80
N ARG A 398 19.94 -5.31 11.30
CA ARG A 398 19.54 -5.48 9.89
C ARG A 398 18.40 -4.54 9.50
N ARG A 399 17.31 -4.53 10.27
CA ARG A 399 16.15 -3.66 9.99
C ARG A 399 16.47 -2.20 10.19
N SER A 400 17.25 -1.85 11.21
CA SER A 400 17.73 -0.48 11.44
C SER A 400 18.53 0.03 10.24
N PHE A 401 19.44 -0.78 9.70
CA PHE A 401 20.20 -0.41 8.51
C PHE A 401 19.33 -0.38 7.24
N THR A 402 18.40 -1.32 7.05
CA THR A 402 17.44 -1.26 5.92
C THR A 402 16.69 0.06 5.91
N VAL A 403 16.11 0.43 7.06
CA VAL A 403 15.29 1.64 7.21
C VAL A 403 16.14 2.90 7.07
N GLY A 404 17.22 2.99 7.85
CA GLY A 404 18.07 4.17 7.90
C GLY A 404 18.72 4.49 6.56
N LEU A 405 19.36 3.50 5.92
CA LEU A 405 19.99 3.70 4.61
C LEU A 405 18.98 4.02 3.52
N ALA A 406 17.79 3.39 3.54
CA ALA A 406 16.76 3.69 2.54
C ALA A 406 16.25 5.14 2.64
N ILE A 407 15.99 5.63 3.86
CA ILE A 407 15.59 7.03 4.08
C ILE A 407 16.71 7.98 3.68
N VAL A 408 17.97 7.67 4.03
CA VAL A 408 19.14 8.47 3.65
C VAL A 408 19.27 8.55 2.13
N LEU A 409 19.21 7.42 1.42
CA LEU A 409 19.33 7.38 -0.05
C LEU A 409 18.18 8.12 -0.74
N GLY A 410 16.95 7.92 -0.28
CA GLY A 410 15.79 8.65 -0.81
C GLY A 410 15.89 10.15 -0.57
N SER A 411 16.32 10.56 0.62
CA SER A 411 16.49 11.99 0.97
C SER A 411 17.68 12.62 0.26
N ALA A 412 18.77 11.88 0.03
CA ALA A 412 19.96 12.38 -0.66
C ALA A 412 19.62 12.89 -2.07
N VAL A 413 18.80 12.16 -2.81
CA VAL A 413 18.32 12.55 -4.13
C VAL A 413 17.44 13.81 -4.10
N MET A 414 16.68 13.99 -3.01
CA MET A 414 15.84 15.18 -2.84
C MET A 414 16.65 16.42 -2.45
N LEU A 415 17.64 16.24 -1.58
CA LEU A 415 18.48 17.31 -1.04
C LEU A 415 19.60 17.72 -2.01
N LEU A 416 20.05 16.80 -2.86
CA LEU A 416 21.03 17.03 -3.91
C LEU A 416 20.45 16.60 -5.27
N PRO A 417 19.52 17.39 -5.86
CA PRO A 417 18.90 17.08 -7.16
C PRO A 417 19.92 16.89 -8.30
N GLU A 418 21.12 17.46 -8.14
CA GLU A 418 22.22 17.34 -9.09
C GLU A 418 22.69 15.90 -9.28
N LEU A 419 22.57 15.05 -8.26
CA LEU A 419 22.81 13.60 -8.36
C LEU A 419 21.91 12.97 -9.43
N GLY A 420 20.65 13.40 -9.48
CA GLY A 420 19.69 12.96 -10.49
C GLY A 420 19.85 13.64 -11.84
N ARG A 421 20.59 14.76 -11.94
CA ARG A 421 20.90 15.43 -13.22
C ARG A 421 22.13 14.84 -13.91
N GLN A 422 23.16 14.49 -13.13
CA GLN A 422 24.41 13.92 -13.65
C GLN A 422 24.31 12.41 -13.92
N ALA A 423 23.22 11.77 -13.51
CA ALA A 423 22.95 10.38 -13.83
C ALA A 423 22.74 10.13 -15.33
N PRO A 424 22.97 8.90 -15.82
CA PRO A 424 22.61 8.51 -17.19
C PRO A 424 21.14 8.82 -17.47
N GLU A 425 20.81 9.27 -18.68
CA GLU A 425 19.46 9.76 -19.05
C GLU A 425 18.33 8.80 -18.66
N TRP A 426 18.56 7.48 -18.81
CA TRP A 426 17.59 6.44 -18.45
C TRP A 426 17.34 6.31 -16.94
N LEU A 427 18.28 6.74 -16.08
CA LEU A 427 18.18 6.74 -14.62
C LEU A 427 17.70 8.07 -14.05
N GLN A 428 17.90 9.19 -14.75
CA GLN A 428 17.63 10.53 -14.21
C GLN A 428 16.21 10.67 -13.66
N LEU A 429 15.24 10.04 -14.32
CA LEU A 429 13.83 10.15 -13.93
C LEU A 429 13.51 9.39 -12.63
N SER A 430 14.16 8.24 -12.42
CA SER A 430 14.05 7.46 -11.19
C SER A 430 14.87 8.11 -10.06
N LEU A 431 16.09 8.54 -10.36
CA LEU A 431 17.03 9.19 -9.43
C LEU A 431 16.69 10.67 -9.14
N ARG A 432 15.54 11.18 -9.58
CA ARG A 432 14.97 12.46 -9.14
C ARG A 432 13.79 12.30 -8.18
N SER A 433 13.29 11.06 -7.99
CA SER A 433 12.17 10.77 -7.10
C SER A 433 12.67 10.17 -5.79
N GLY A 434 12.66 10.96 -4.72
CA GLY A 434 13.07 10.48 -3.38
C GLY A 434 12.24 9.29 -2.90
N LEU A 435 10.92 9.29 -3.14
CA LEU A 435 10.05 8.15 -2.88
C LEU A 435 10.52 6.88 -3.61
N THR A 436 10.79 6.99 -4.92
CA THR A 436 11.22 5.84 -5.73
C THR A 436 12.54 5.28 -5.24
N VAL A 437 13.53 6.15 -5.01
CA VAL A 437 14.87 5.76 -4.58
C VAL A 437 14.84 5.18 -3.18
N GLY A 438 14.11 5.79 -2.24
CA GLY A 438 13.95 5.28 -0.89
C GLY A 438 13.21 3.95 -0.85
N ALA A 439 12.12 3.79 -1.59
CA ALA A 439 11.38 2.53 -1.69
C ALA A 439 12.23 1.41 -2.32
N ALA A 440 12.90 1.70 -3.43
CA ALA A 440 13.78 0.75 -4.11
C ALA A 440 14.96 0.33 -3.21
N ALA A 441 15.58 1.30 -2.52
CA ALA A 441 16.64 1.03 -1.56
C ALA A 441 16.15 0.16 -0.40
N ALA A 442 14.97 0.45 0.17
CA ALA A 442 14.40 -0.35 1.26
C ALA A 442 14.17 -1.80 0.82
N VAL A 443 13.61 -2.00 -0.38
CA VAL A 443 13.39 -3.33 -0.95
C VAL A 443 14.71 -4.06 -1.22
N ALA A 444 15.67 -3.37 -1.85
CA ALA A 444 16.97 -3.94 -2.19
C ALA A 444 17.77 -4.31 -0.94
N LEU A 445 17.83 -3.43 0.06
CA LEU A 445 18.51 -3.68 1.34
C LEU A 445 17.83 -4.80 2.12
N ASN A 446 16.49 -4.84 2.13
CA ASN A 446 15.76 -5.94 2.74
C ASN A 446 16.09 -7.27 2.04
N ALA A 447 16.10 -7.30 0.71
CA ALA A 447 16.49 -8.48 -0.05
C ALA A 447 17.95 -8.90 0.21
N LEU A 448 18.86 -7.93 0.31
CA LEU A 448 20.28 -8.15 0.59
C LEU A 448 20.50 -8.72 2.00
N PHE A 449 19.93 -8.10 3.03
CA PHE A 449 20.06 -8.58 4.42
C PHE A 449 19.24 -9.85 4.69
N ARG A 450 18.40 -10.25 3.74
CA ARG A 450 17.71 -11.54 3.74
C ARG A 450 18.61 -12.71 3.35
N ILE A 451 19.73 -12.46 2.67
CA ILE A 451 20.73 -13.48 2.35
C ILE A 451 21.33 -14.01 3.65
N GLY A 452 21.23 -15.34 3.87
CA GLY A 452 21.74 -16.00 5.09
C GLY A 452 20.87 -15.81 6.34
N ILE A 453 19.58 -15.45 6.21
CA ILE A 453 18.65 -15.38 7.37
C ILE A 453 18.39 -16.74 8.01
N ARG A 454 18.37 -17.84 7.23
CA ARG A 454 18.02 -19.16 7.76
C ARG A 454 19.09 -19.63 8.74
N ARG A 455 18.88 -19.34 10.02
CA ARG A 455 19.68 -19.85 11.11
C ARG A 455 19.20 -21.27 11.36
N GLN A 456 20.10 -22.23 11.29
CA GLN A 456 19.82 -23.63 11.60
C GLN A 456 20.58 -24.00 12.86
N LEU A 457 19.88 -24.63 13.79
CA LEU A 457 20.49 -25.39 14.85
C LEU A 457 20.18 -26.86 14.58
N ARG A 458 21.20 -27.71 14.67
CA ARG A 458 21.04 -29.16 14.58
C ARG A 458 21.70 -29.77 15.80
N GLN A 459 20.94 -30.54 16.56
CA GLN A 459 21.47 -31.24 17.71
C GLN A 459 20.87 -32.64 17.79
N PRO A 460 21.69 -33.69 17.96
CA PRO A 460 21.20 -34.99 18.36
C PRO A 460 20.72 -34.90 19.82
N LEU A 461 19.51 -35.39 20.08
CA LEU A 461 18.91 -35.45 21.41
C LEU A 461 19.31 -36.75 22.12
N ASP A 462 19.49 -36.68 23.43
CA ASP A 462 19.67 -37.87 24.27
C ASP A 462 18.32 -38.57 24.50
N PRO A 463 18.16 -39.88 24.19
CA PRO A 463 16.92 -40.63 24.43
C PRO A 463 16.43 -40.60 25.89
N ALA A 464 17.34 -40.38 26.86
CA ALA A 464 16.96 -40.30 28.26
C ALA A 464 16.33 -38.94 28.65
N ARG A 465 16.58 -37.87 27.88
CA ARG A 465 16.20 -36.49 28.20
C ARG A 465 15.65 -35.69 27.01
N GLU A 466 15.22 -36.38 25.96
CA GLU A 466 14.91 -35.81 24.64
C GLU A 466 13.91 -34.64 24.68
N ALA A 467 12.84 -34.74 25.48
CA ALA A 467 11.81 -33.70 25.55
C ALA A 467 12.31 -32.42 26.24
N THR A 468 13.07 -32.56 27.34
CA THR A 468 13.64 -31.45 28.09
C THR A 468 14.74 -30.75 27.29
N GLU A 469 15.65 -31.52 26.69
CA GLU A 469 16.72 -30.98 25.83
C GLU A 469 16.15 -30.29 24.59
N ALA A 470 15.11 -30.86 23.96
CA ALA A 470 14.44 -30.23 22.84
C ALA A 470 13.79 -28.89 23.23
N ALA A 471 13.12 -28.83 24.38
CA ALA A 471 12.49 -27.61 24.86
C ALA A 471 13.52 -26.51 25.16
N GLU A 472 14.59 -26.82 25.89
CA GLU A 472 15.67 -25.89 26.21
C GLU A 472 16.37 -25.36 24.95
N LEU A 473 16.60 -26.24 23.98
CA LEU A 473 17.22 -25.92 22.70
C LEU A 473 16.36 -24.98 21.85
N LEU A 474 15.05 -25.27 21.77
CA LEU A 474 14.11 -24.42 21.06
C LEU A 474 13.94 -23.08 21.77
N GLU A 475 14.01 -23.04 23.09
CA GLU A 475 13.95 -21.81 23.87
C GLU A 475 15.20 -20.94 23.66
N ALA A 476 16.40 -21.54 23.78
CA ALA A 476 17.67 -20.86 23.55
C ALA A 476 17.78 -20.37 22.09
N GLY A 477 17.46 -21.23 21.12
CA GLY A 477 17.44 -20.89 19.70
C GLY A 477 16.40 -19.81 19.38
N GLY A 478 15.19 -19.96 19.90
CA GLY A 478 14.10 -18.99 19.75
C GLY A 478 14.45 -17.61 20.29
N ARG A 479 15.07 -17.55 21.47
CA ARG A 479 15.57 -16.31 22.09
C ARG A 479 16.66 -15.65 21.25
N LEU A 480 17.64 -16.42 20.79
CA LEU A 480 18.74 -15.94 19.92
C LEU A 480 18.26 -15.46 18.55
N TRP A 481 17.16 -16.03 18.05
CA TRP A 481 16.60 -15.74 16.73
C TRP A 481 15.48 -14.70 16.78
N GLY A 482 15.03 -14.29 17.97
CA GLY A 482 13.96 -13.31 18.15
C GLY A 482 12.56 -13.85 17.82
N VAL A 483 12.35 -15.16 17.96
CA VAL A 483 11.06 -15.80 17.76
C VAL A 483 10.12 -15.42 18.90
N ARG A 484 8.82 -15.23 18.61
CA ARG A 484 7.78 -14.88 19.59
C ARG A 484 7.70 -15.98 20.63
N GLN A 485 7.64 -15.61 21.90
CA GLN A 485 7.62 -16.57 23.01
C GLN A 485 6.49 -17.60 22.87
N GLU A 486 5.30 -17.16 22.44
CA GLU A 486 4.16 -18.06 22.17
C GLU A 486 4.48 -19.10 21.09
N THR A 487 5.13 -18.70 19.99
CA THR A 487 5.54 -19.60 18.91
C THR A 487 6.57 -20.63 19.39
N VAL A 488 7.53 -20.20 20.21
CA VAL A 488 8.56 -21.08 20.79
C VAL A 488 7.95 -22.09 21.75
N LEU A 489 7.04 -21.67 22.63
CA LEU A 489 6.33 -22.56 23.56
C LEU A 489 5.47 -23.58 22.81
N ARG A 490 4.70 -23.15 21.81
CA ARG A 490 3.92 -24.06 20.94
C ARG A 490 4.80 -25.07 20.24
N ALA A 491 5.96 -24.63 19.74
CA ALA A 491 6.92 -25.51 19.08
C ALA A 491 7.54 -26.52 20.05
N GLY A 492 7.91 -26.09 21.26
CA GLY A 492 8.41 -26.96 22.32
C GLY A 492 7.40 -28.05 22.68
N HIS A 493 6.13 -27.69 22.90
CA HIS A 493 5.07 -28.67 23.21
C HIS A 493 4.86 -29.66 22.06
N ALA A 494 4.79 -29.18 20.82
CA ALA A 494 4.59 -30.03 19.65
C ALA A 494 5.75 -31.00 19.41
N VAL A 495 6.99 -30.55 19.64
CA VAL A 495 8.18 -31.40 19.55
C VAL A 495 8.24 -32.40 20.69
N GLY A 496 7.90 -32.01 21.92
CA GLY A 496 7.81 -32.92 23.06
C GLY A 496 6.83 -34.06 22.83
N GLU A 497 5.59 -33.73 22.42
CA GLU A 497 4.56 -34.72 22.05
C GLU A 497 5.02 -35.65 20.91
N ALA A 498 5.73 -35.10 19.92
CA ALA A 498 6.26 -35.90 18.82
C ALA A 498 7.34 -36.89 19.28
N LEU A 499 8.21 -36.49 20.20
CA LEU A 499 9.25 -37.36 20.77
C LEU A 499 8.64 -38.47 21.63
N GLU A 500 7.66 -38.14 22.48
CA GLU A 500 6.93 -39.14 23.27
C GLU A 500 6.21 -40.16 22.37
N ALA A 501 5.58 -39.71 21.29
CA ALA A 501 4.92 -40.59 20.33
C ALA A 501 5.92 -41.52 19.60
N LEU A 502 7.13 -41.04 19.32
CA LEU A 502 8.20 -41.86 18.73
C LEU A 502 8.72 -42.91 19.72
N ARG A 503 8.88 -42.54 20.99
CA ARG A 503 9.31 -43.45 22.05
C ARG A 503 8.28 -44.54 22.33
N ALA A 504 6.99 -44.17 22.38
CA ALA A 504 5.88 -45.12 22.50
C ALA A 504 5.83 -46.10 21.31
N ALA A 505 6.27 -45.67 20.12
CA ALA A 505 6.40 -46.53 18.94
C ALA A 505 7.66 -47.43 18.96
N GLY A 506 8.42 -47.45 20.05
CA GLY A 506 9.58 -48.33 20.22
C GLY A 506 10.90 -47.78 19.66
N LEU A 507 10.98 -46.48 19.32
CA LEU A 507 12.22 -45.86 18.88
C LEU A 507 13.23 -45.82 20.05
N GLN A 508 14.39 -46.45 19.89
CA GLN A 508 15.49 -46.42 20.88
C GLN A 508 16.75 -45.69 20.40
N GLU A 509 16.80 -45.33 19.11
CA GLU A 509 17.92 -44.58 18.54
C GLU A 509 17.79 -43.07 18.80
N ARG A 510 18.90 -42.34 18.68
CA ARG A 510 18.93 -40.88 18.83
C ARG A 510 18.11 -40.20 17.74
N VAL A 511 17.29 -39.24 18.16
CA VAL A 511 16.58 -38.33 17.24
C VAL A 511 17.42 -37.07 17.05
N THR A 512 17.60 -36.63 15.81
CA THR A 512 18.21 -35.32 15.53
C THR A 512 17.14 -34.26 15.38
N LEU A 513 17.15 -33.27 16.27
CA LEU A 513 16.33 -32.07 16.14
C LEU A 513 17.07 -31.02 15.32
N ALA A 514 16.49 -30.65 14.18
CA ALA A 514 16.93 -29.55 13.36
C ALA A 514 15.88 -28.43 13.40
N ALA A 515 16.18 -27.37 14.15
CA ALA A 515 15.37 -26.16 14.22
C ALA A 515 15.89 -25.12 13.22
N SER A 516 14.99 -24.42 12.53
CA SER A 516 15.38 -23.31 11.68
C SER A 516 14.37 -22.18 11.71
N PHE A 517 14.85 -20.95 11.61
CA PHE A 517 14.00 -19.76 11.56
C PHE A 517 14.36 -18.90 10.36
N ASP A 518 13.35 -18.51 9.58
CA ASP A 518 13.50 -17.65 8.40
C ASP A 518 12.75 -16.31 8.51
N GLU A 519 12.49 -15.86 9.74
CA GLU A 519 11.71 -14.68 10.10
C GLU A 519 10.18 -14.85 10.02
N PHE A 520 9.69 -15.75 9.17
CA PHE A 520 8.26 -16.02 8.99
C PHE A 520 7.85 -17.39 9.51
N PHE A 521 8.73 -18.36 9.39
CA PHE A 521 8.51 -19.74 9.77
C PHE A 521 9.57 -20.17 10.76
N PHE A 522 9.10 -20.68 11.90
CA PHE A 522 9.89 -21.49 12.80
C PHE A 522 9.64 -22.95 12.40
N GLU A 523 10.64 -23.60 11.82
CA GLU A 523 10.58 -25.00 11.40
C GLU A 523 11.33 -25.87 12.39
N CYS A 524 10.69 -26.93 12.85
CA CYS A 524 11.34 -28.00 13.61
C CYS A 524 11.28 -29.29 12.80
N ARG A 525 12.42 -29.95 12.63
CA ARG A 525 12.52 -31.24 11.96
C ARG A 525 13.08 -32.27 12.92
N LEU A 526 12.39 -33.38 13.08
CA LEU A 526 12.90 -34.55 13.77
C LEU A 526 13.33 -35.57 12.72
N LEU A 527 14.63 -35.88 12.70
CA LEU A 527 15.25 -36.86 11.83
C LEU A 527 15.62 -38.08 12.66
N TYR A 528 15.11 -39.25 12.28
CA TYR A 528 15.32 -40.50 13.03
C TYR A 528 15.30 -41.69 12.09
N ARG A 529 15.84 -42.83 12.55
CA ARG A 529 15.75 -44.11 11.83
C ARG A 529 14.55 -44.91 12.30
N GLY A 530 13.70 -45.31 11.37
CA GLY A 530 12.49 -46.05 11.70
C GLY A 530 11.34 -45.76 10.75
N THR A 531 10.13 -46.10 11.19
CA THR A 531 8.89 -45.86 10.44
C THR A 531 8.38 -44.45 10.68
N ALA A 532 7.95 -43.76 9.63
CA ALA A 532 7.40 -42.42 9.77
C ALA A 532 6.16 -42.40 10.68
N LEU A 533 6.13 -41.45 11.61
CA LEU A 533 5.00 -41.25 12.52
C LEU A 533 3.71 -41.00 11.72
N PRO A 534 2.66 -41.84 11.89
CA PRO A 534 1.40 -41.65 11.17
C PRO A 534 0.65 -40.43 11.72
N LEU A 535 0.76 -39.30 11.02
CA LEU A 535 -0.08 -38.13 11.25
C LEU A 535 -1.49 -38.46 10.71
N GLY A 536 -2.34 -39.08 11.52
CA GLY A 536 -3.63 -39.63 11.12
C GLY A 536 -4.51 -38.70 10.26
N GLN A 537 -5.22 -39.28 9.29
CA GLN A 537 -6.27 -38.62 8.50
C GLN A 537 -7.67 -38.75 9.12
N GLY A 538 -7.82 -39.38 10.29
CA GLY A 538 -9.09 -39.62 10.96
C GLY A 538 -9.47 -38.54 11.98
N GLY A 539 -10.77 -38.37 12.22
CA GLY A 539 -11.33 -37.51 13.28
C GLY A 539 -10.92 -37.96 14.70
N ALA A 540 -11.36 -37.21 15.71
CA ALA A 540 -11.07 -37.50 17.12
C ALA A 540 -11.44 -38.95 17.45
N PRO A 541 -10.56 -39.72 18.12
CA PRO A 541 -10.90 -41.06 18.56
C PRO A 541 -12.10 -41.01 19.52
N ASP A 542 -12.99 -41.98 19.39
CA ASP A 542 -14.16 -42.12 20.27
C ASP A 542 -13.68 -42.54 21.67
N ALA A 543 -13.82 -41.63 22.64
CA ALA A 543 -13.35 -41.83 24.00
C ALA A 543 -14.08 -42.98 24.71
N GLU A 544 -15.34 -43.21 24.34
CA GLU A 544 -16.18 -44.24 24.96
C GLU A 544 -15.79 -45.64 24.43
N ALA A 545 -15.48 -45.75 23.13
CA ALA A 545 -14.97 -46.97 22.52
C ALA A 545 -13.55 -47.36 23.00
N LEU A 546 -12.71 -46.38 23.35
CA LEU A 546 -11.37 -46.63 23.91
C LEU A 546 -11.38 -47.08 25.37
N LEU A 547 -12.39 -46.66 26.15
CA LEU A 547 -12.55 -47.04 27.55
C LEU A 547 -13.26 -48.39 27.72
N GLN A 548 -14.04 -48.82 26.73
CA GLN A 548 -14.83 -50.07 26.77
C GLN A 548 -14.14 -51.27 26.10
N GLY A 549 -13.06 -51.07 25.34
CA GLY A 549 -12.37 -52.14 24.62
C GLY A 549 -11.25 -52.78 25.43
N ASP A 550 -11.34 -54.09 25.70
CA ASP A 550 -10.28 -54.91 26.31
C ASP A 550 -9.13 -55.27 25.35
N ASP A 551 -9.10 -54.70 24.13
CA ASP A 551 -8.05 -54.97 23.13
C ASP A 551 -6.89 -53.96 23.26
N PRO A 552 -5.71 -54.38 23.76
CA PRO A 552 -4.56 -53.51 23.93
C PRO A 552 -4.08 -52.88 22.62
N ALA A 553 -4.26 -53.57 21.48
CA ALA A 553 -3.85 -53.08 20.18
C ALA A 553 -4.75 -51.92 19.69
N ALA A 554 -6.04 -51.98 20.01
CA ALA A 554 -6.99 -50.92 19.70
C ALA A 554 -6.73 -49.66 20.54
N LEU A 555 -6.41 -49.82 21.82
CA LEU A 555 -6.01 -48.73 22.71
C LEU A 555 -4.74 -48.02 22.20
N GLU A 556 -3.72 -48.79 21.84
CA GLU A 556 -2.45 -48.27 21.33
C GLU A 556 -2.62 -47.56 19.97
N ALA A 557 -3.50 -48.06 19.10
CA ALA A 557 -3.87 -47.40 17.85
C ALA A 557 -4.64 -46.09 18.10
N GLY A 558 -5.51 -46.06 19.11
CA GLY A 558 -6.24 -44.86 19.55
C GLY A 558 -5.33 -43.77 20.09
N MET A 559 -4.38 -44.14 20.96
CA MET A 559 -3.38 -43.22 21.50
C MET A 559 -2.52 -42.61 20.39
N ARG A 560 -2.04 -43.42 19.43
CA ARG A 560 -1.28 -42.93 18.27
C ARG A 560 -2.06 -41.91 17.43
N ARG A 561 -3.37 -42.09 17.26
CA ARG A 561 -4.24 -41.13 16.56
C ARG A 561 -4.41 -39.83 17.34
N LEU A 562 -4.53 -39.91 18.66
CA LEU A 562 -4.65 -38.74 19.53
C LEU A 562 -3.38 -37.87 19.49
N SER A 563 -2.19 -38.46 19.63
CA SER A 563 -0.92 -37.73 19.52
C SER A 563 -0.77 -37.08 18.14
N GLY A 564 -1.15 -37.78 17.06
CA GLY A 564 -1.18 -37.21 15.71
C GLY A 564 -2.11 -35.98 15.56
N LEU A 565 -3.26 -35.99 16.24
CA LEU A 565 -4.19 -34.85 16.26
C LEU A 565 -3.66 -33.67 17.08
N ILE A 566 -3.03 -33.93 18.22
CA ILE A 566 -2.42 -32.90 19.07
C ILE A 566 -1.30 -32.19 18.31
N ILE A 567 -0.39 -32.94 17.68
CA ILE A 567 0.70 -32.39 16.86
C ILE A 567 0.15 -31.50 15.72
N ARG A 568 -0.94 -31.92 15.06
CA ARG A 568 -1.60 -31.14 13.99
C ARG A 568 -2.34 -29.89 14.49
N ARG A 569 -2.80 -29.87 15.75
CA ARG A 569 -3.39 -28.66 16.35
C ARG A 569 -2.32 -27.67 16.82
N LEU A 570 -1.18 -28.17 17.30
CA LEU A 570 -0.11 -27.33 17.81
C LEU A 570 0.71 -26.69 16.68
N ALA A 571 0.99 -27.42 15.59
CA ALA A 571 1.72 -26.91 14.42
C ALA A 571 0.76 -26.37 13.35
N ASP A 572 1.10 -25.25 12.70
CA ASP A 572 0.27 -24.68 11.63
C ASP A 572 0.33 -25.53 10.36
N ARG A 573 1.46 -26.22 10.13
CA ARG A 573 1.60 -27.28 9.12
C ARG A 573 2.49 -28.38 9.69
N SER A 574 2.14 -29.64 9.44
CA SER A 574 2.96 -30.80 9.76
C SER A 574 3.01 -31.79 8.60
N ALA A 575 4.14 -32.47 8.44
CA ALA A 575 4.31 -33.50 7.42
C ALA A 575 5.29 -34.56 7.91
N ALA A 576 4.95 -35.83 7.72
CA ALA A 576 5.84 -36.95 7.97
C ALA A 576 6.26 -37.54 6.60
N ARG A 577 7.55 -37.86 6.46
CA ARG A 577 8.12 -38.46 5.25
C ARG A 577 9.03 -39.61 5.64
N GLN A 578 9.08 -40.65 4.82
CA GLN A 578 10.02 -41.76 4.98
C GLN A 578 10.81 -41.93 3.67
N ARG A 579 12.11 -42.14 3.79
CA ARG A 579 13.01 -42.42 2.66
C ARG A 579 13.98 -43.54 3.06
N GLY A 580 13.65 -44.77 2.68
CA GLY A 580 14.40 -45.95 3.11
C GLY A 580 14.26 -46.19 4.62
N ALA A 581 15.41 -46.29 5.31
CA ALA A 581 15.47 -46.48 6.76
C ALA A 581 15.35 -45.18 7.58
N GLU A 582 15.36 -44.01 6.91
CA GLU A 582 15.26 -42.70 7.58
C GLU A 582 13.85 -42.13 7.45
N ALA A 583 13.36 -41.53 8.53
CA ALA A 583 12.11 -40.81 8.60
C ALA A 583 12.34 -39.36 9.08
N GLU A 584 11.53 -38.45 8.54
CA GLU A 584 11.51 -37.02 8.85
C GLU A 584 10.11 -36.64 9.30
N LEU A 585 9.99 -36.01 10.48
CA LEU A 585 8.80 -35.27 10.88
C LEU A 585 9.09 -33.77 10.82
N LEU A 586 8.40 -33.06 9.93
CA LEU A 586 8.46 -31.61 9.77
C LEU A 586 7.27 -30.97 10.48
N LEU A 587 7.56 -30.02 11.37
CA LEU A 587 6.60 -29.16 12.06
C LEU A 587 6.91 -27.70 11.71
N VAL A 588 5.90 -26.95 11.27
CA VAL A 588 6.05 -25.55 10.85
C VAL A 588 5.10 -24.67 11.64
N PHE A 589 5.65 -23.63 12.25
CA PHE A 589 4.94 -22.62 13.02
C PHE A 589 5.09 -21.26 12.34
N ASN A 590 3.97 -20.58 12.09
CA ASN A 590 3.97 -19.22 11.59
C ASN A 590 4.32 -18.26 12.74
N HIS A 591 5.25 -17.34 12.47
CA HIS A 591 5.69 -16.31 13.39
C HIS A 591 4.90 -15.01 13.20
#